data_AF-A0AAV1RKC0-F1
#
_entry.id   AF-A0AAV1RKC0-F1
#
_cell.length_a   1.000
_cell.length_b   1.000
_cell.length_c   1.000
_cell.angle_alpha   90.00
_cell.angle_beta   90.00
_cell.angle_gamma   90.00
#
_symmetry.space_group_name_H-M   'P 1'
#
loop_
_entity.id
_entity.type
_entity.pdbx_description
1 polymer ?
#
loop_
_entity_poly.entity_id
_entity_poly.type
_entity_poly.pdbx_seq_one_letter_code
_entity_poly.pdbx_strand_id
1 'polypeptide(L)'
;MTDRPYVTGQGTSDNSTVAGILEYEVSHKSIQSSHSRYTKKLLLYQPNSPSLNDTSFATNFTSKLRSLASAEFPANVPQKVDRQYFFTVGLGTHPTIASNGTKLVVLPVNAAVELILQGTSMLGAENHPFRLHGFNFLVVGQGFGNFNPNKDSASFNLIDPIERNTVGVPSGG
;
A
#
# COMPACT_ATOMS: atom_id res chain seq x y z
N MET A 1 -1.33 11.78 17.06
CA MET A 1 -1.74 11.29 15.73
C MET A 1 -3.10 10.62 15.87
N THR A 2 -4.14 11.13 15.23
CA THR A 2 -5.47 10.51 15.16
C THR A 2 -5.56 9.64 13.92
N ASP A 3 -5.90 8.36 14.09
CA ASP A 3 -5.96 7.37 13.00
C ASP A 3 -7.34 6.70 12.94
N ARG A 4 -7.73 6.31 11.72
CA ARG A 4 -9.00 5.66 11.37
C ARG A 4 -8.76 4.62 10.28
N PRO A 5 -9.42 3.45 10.34
CA PRO A 5 -9.26 2.43 9.31
C PRO A 5 -9.79 2.91 7.95
N TYR A 6 -9.05 2.65 6.88
CA TYR A 6 -9.52 2.85 5.51
C TYR A 6 -10.46 1.71 5.10
N VAL A 7 -11.66 2.05 4.61
CA VAL A 7 -12.70 1.08 4.21
C VAL A 7 -13.46 1.59 2.99
N THR A 8 -13.57 0.76 1.95
CA THR A 8 -14.40 1.02 0.75
C THR A 8 -15.53 0.01 0.55
N GLY A 9 -15.59 -1.05 1.37
CA GLY A 9 -16.66 -2.05 1.31
C GLY A 9 -17.99 -1.52 1.85
N GLN A 10 -19.10 -2.09 1.40
CA GLN A 10 -20.48 -1.72 1.78
C GLN A 10 -20.89 -2.12 3.22
N GLY A 11 -19.94 -2.51 4.07
CA GLY A 11 -20.19 -2.94 5.46
C GLY A 11 -20.24 -1.78 6.46
N THR A 12 -20.79 -2.04 7.65
CA THR A 12 -20.84 -1.05 8.74
C THR A 12 -19.47 -0.88 9.40
N SER A 13 -18.96 0.34 9.44
CA SER A 13 -17.77 0.72 10.22
C SER A 13 -18.20 1.42 11.51
N ASP A 14 -17.60 1.06 12.63
CA ASP A 14 -17.97 1.52 13.97
C ASP A 14 -17.26 2.83 14.38
N ASN A 15 -17.01 3.75 13.44
CA ASN A 15 -16.45 5.11 13.65
C ASN A 15 -15.35 5.23 14.74
N SER A 16 -14.56 4.18 14.91
CA SER A 16 -13.54 4.07 15.95
C SER A 16 -12.35 4.96 15.61
N THR A 17 -11.79 5.65 16.60
CA THR A 17 -10.67 6.58 16.43
C THR A 17 -9.59 6.26 17.46
N VAL A 18 -8.34 6.10 17.03
CA VAL A 18 -7.19 5.89 17.93
C VAL A 18 -6.31 7.14 17.93
N ALA A 19 -5.76 7.51 19.09
CA ALA A 19 -4.82 8.62 19.23
C ALA A 19 -3.55 8.21 19.97
N GLY A 20 -2.38 8.48 19.38
CA GLY A 20 -1.07 8.26 20.01
C GLY A 20 -0.26 9.54 20.18
N ILE A 21 0.53 9.60 21.25
CA ILE A 21 1.56 10.63 21.51
C ILE A 21 2.91 9.92 21.52
N LEU A 22 3.88 10.43 20.75
CA LEU A 22 5.26 9.95 20.73
C LEU A 22 6.15 11.06 21.28
N GLU A 23 6.84 10.78 22.38
CA GLU A 23 7.83 11.66 23.00
C GLU A 23 9.18 10.94 22.99
N TYR A 24 10.21 11.60 22.46
CA TYR A 24 11.58 11.10 22.53
C TYR A 24 12.25 11.69 23.76
N GLU A 25 12.71 10.84 24.69
CA GLU A 25 13.52 11.27 25.81
C GLU A 25 15.00 11.29 25.38
N VAL A 26 15.64 12.46 25.48
CA VAL A 26 17.08 12.57 25.26
C VAL A 26 17.77 12.23 26.58
N SER A 27 18.40 11.05 26.66
CA SER A 27 19.21 10.67 27.81
C SER A 27 20.47 11.54 27.88
N HIS A 28 20.41 12.65 28.63
CA HIS A 28 21.57 13.48 28.94
C HIS A 28 22.40 12.83 30.05
N LYS A 29 23.51 12.18 29.69
CA LYS A 29 24.61 11.93 30.64
C LYS A 29 25.37 13.24 30.89
N SER A 30 25.21 13.77 32.11
CA SER A 30 25.87 14.96 32.72
C SER A 30 25.59 16.29 32.01
N ILE A 31 25.04 17.32 32.67
CA ILE A 31 25.68 18.13 33.71
C ILE A 31 24.58 18.77 34.57
N GLN A 32 24.86 18.86 35.88
CA GLN A 32 24.08 19.58 36.88
C GLN A 32 23.83 21.05 36.48
N SER A 33 22.57 21.50 36.42
CA SER A 33 22.18 22.86 36.86
C SER A 33 20.66 23.09 36.80
N SER A 34 20.11 23.53 37.94
CA SER A 34 18.84 24.25 38.16
C SER A 34 17.56 23.74 37.48
N HIS A 35 16.71 23.14 38.33
CA HIS A 35 15.27 22.95 38.11
C HIS A 35 14.56 24.24 37.66
N SER A 36 14.37 24.40 36.35
CA SER A 36 13.22 25.15 35.84
C SER A 36 12.25 24.15 35.25
N ARG A 37 11.15 23.91 35.97
CA ARG A 37 9.99 23.17 35.50
C ARG A 37 9.32 23.97 34.38
N TYR A 38 9.93 24.00 33.21
CA TYR A 38 9.24 24.27 31.97
C TYR A 38 8.43 23.02 31.63
N THR A 39 7.27 22.85 32.27
CA THR A 39 6.17 22.13 31.63
C THR A 39 5.76 22.96 30.43
N LYS A 40 6.52 22.83 29.34
CA LYS A 40 6.22 23.43 28.05
C LYS A 40 4.85 22.87 27.70
N LYS A 41 3.80 23.68 27.80
CA LYS A 41 2.45 23.32 27.38
C LYS A 41 2.54 23.01 25.89
N LEU A 42 2.77 21.75 25.56
CA LEU A 42 2.81 21.27 24.18
C LEU A 42 1.41 21.54 23.63
N LEU A 43 1.31 22.49 22.69
CA LEU A 43 0.12 22.65 21.88
C LEU A 43 -0.02 21.36 21.10
N LEU A 44 -0.94 20.49 21.55
CA LEU A 44 -1.27 19.25 20.89
C LEU A 44 -1.92 19.62 19.55
N TYR A 45 -1.12 19.57 18.49
CA TYR A 45 -1.64 19.67 17.14
C TYR A 45 -2.49 18.43 16.88
N GLN A 46 -3.79 18.63 16.74
CA GLN A 46 -4.71 17.59 16.32
C GLN A 46 -4.87 17.67 14.80
N PRO A 47 -4.21 16.80 14.03
CA PRO A 47 -4.37 16.80 12.58
C PRO A 47 -5.79 16.34 12.21
N ASN A 48 -6.32 16.89 11.11
CA ASN A 48 -7.55 16.40 10.52
C ASN A 48 -7.30 15.01 9.92
N SER A 49 -8.02 14.00 10.38
CA SER A 49 -7.97 12.66 9.81
C SER A 49 -8.78 12.61 8.49
N PRO A 50 -8.32 11.85 7.49
CA PRO A 50 -9.05 11.68 6.24
C PRO A 50 -10.39 10.98 6.46
N SER A 51 -11.28 11.08 5.46
CA SER A 51 -12.53 10.32 5.45
C SER A 51 -12.26 8.82 5.36
N LEU A 52 -13.12 7.98 5.94
CA LEU A 52 -12.96 6.51 5.97
C LEU A 52 -12.81 5.89 4.57
N ASN A 53 -13.46 6.49 3.57
CA ASN A 53 -13.49 6.04 2.18
C ASN A 53 -12.59 6.88 1.26
N ASP A 54 -11.64 7.65 1.81
CA ASP A 54 -10.71 8.47 1.03
C ASP A 54 -9.63 7.61 0.35
N THR A 55 -10.04 6.98 -0.74
CA THR A 55 -9.20 6.11 -1.58
C THR A 55 -8.03 6.89 -2.18
N SER A 56 -8.23 8.17 -2.50
CA SER A 56 -7.19 9.03 -3.06
C SER A 56 -6.06 9.23 -2.04
N PHE A 57 -6.41 9.52 -0.78
CA PHE A 57 -5.46 9.68 0.30
C PHE A 57 -4.72 8.37 0.60
N ALA A 58 -5.45 7.26 0.76
CA ALA A 58 -4.87 5.95 1.04
C ALA A 58 -3.88 5.52 -0.05
N THR A 59 -4.28 5.63 -1.33
CA THR A 59 -3.43 5.28 -2.49
C THR A 59 -2.19 6.16 -2.57
N ASN A 60 -2.33 7.48 -2.37
CA ASN A 60 -1.20 8.41 -2.38
C ASN A 60 -0.23 8.14 -1.23
N PHE A 61 -0.75 7.85 -0.03
CA PHE A 61 0.08 7.46 1.11
C PHE A 61 0.82 6.15 0.82
N THR A 62 0.14 5.12 0.33
CA THR A 62 0.79 3.83 0.04
C THR A 62 1.80 3.93 -1.10
N SER A 63 1.51 4.72 -2.14
CA SER A 63 2.40 4.92 -3.29
C SER A 63 3.67 5.69 -2.95
N LYS A 64 3.73 6.34 -1.78
CA LYS A 64 4.93 7.03 -1.26
C LYS A 64 5.85 6.13 -0.44
N LEU A 65 5.43 4.90 -0.15
CA LEU A 65 6.25 3.98 0.62
C LEU A 65 7.40 3.49 -0.27
N ARG A 66 8.62 3.55 0.28
CA ARG A 66 9.88 3.25 -0.39
C ARG A 66 10.68 2.24 0.42
N SER A 67 11.49 1.45 -0.26
CA SER A 67 12.53 0.69 0.42
C SER A 67 13.66 1.63 0.85
N LEU A 68 14.59 1.11 1.66
CA LEU A 68 15.77 1.86 2.04
C LEU A 68 16.74 2.07 0.87
N ALA A 69 16.75 1.15 -0.10
CA ALA A 69 17.56 1.17 -1.32
C ALA A 69 19.04 1.55 -1.08
N SER A 70 19.65 1.00 -0.03
CA SER A 70 21.05 1.24 0.34
C SER A 70 21.93 0.09 -0.13
N ALA A 71 23.26 0.24 0.01
CA ALA A 71 24.20 -0.82 -0.33
C ALA A 71 23.99 -2.10 0.53
N GLU A 72 23.53 -1.94 1.78
CA GLU A 72 23.22 -3.05 2.69
C GLU A 72 21.82 -3.64 2.44
N PHE A 73 20.89 -2.82 1.95
CA PHE A 73 19.50 -3.21 1.66
C PHE A 73 19.10 -2.79 0.23
N PRO A 74 19.64 -3.46 -0.81
CA PRO A 74 19.42 -3.08 -2.20
C PRO A 74 18.02 -3.44 -2.69
N ALA A 75 17.41 -2.55 -3.48
CA ALA A 75 16.17 -2.81 -4.20
C ALA A 75 16.48 -3.41 -5.58
N ASN A 76 16.57 -4.74 -5.65
CA ASN A 76 16.94 -5.44 -6.89
C ASN A 76 15.72 -5.60 -7.82
N VAL A 77 15.39 -4.55 -8.57
CA VAL A 77 14.28 -4.57 -9.53
C VAL A 77 14.73 -5.22 -10.86
N PRO A 78 14.12 -6.32 -11.31
CA PRO A 78 14.42 -6.89 -12.62
C PRO A 78 14.12 -5.89 -13.73
N GLN A 79 15.13 -5.59 -14.57
CA GLN A 79 14.99 -4.66 -15.71
C GLN A 79 14.40 -5.33 -16.95
N LYS A 80 14.32 -6.66 -16.95
CA LYS A 80 13.74 -7.47 -18.02
C LYS A 80 12.70 -8.39 -17.42
N VAL A 81 11.51 -8.36 -18.00
CA VAL A 81 10.38 -9.21 -17.62
C VAL A 81 10.33 -10.42 -18.54
N ASP A 82 10.29 -11.63 -17.98
CA ASP A 82 10.18 -12.88 -18.73
C ASP A 82 8.72 -13.29 -18.99
N ARG A 83 7.82 -12.92 -18.07
CA ARG A 83 6.39 -13.18 -18.14
C ARG A 83 5.61 -12.02 -17.54
N GLN A 84 4.56 -11.59 -18.25
CA GLN A 84 3.61 -10.62 -17.75
C GLN A 84 2.24 -11.29 -17.61
N TYR A 85 1.57 -11.05 -16.48
CA TYR A 85 0.21 -11.52 -16.26
C TYR A 85 -0.70 -10.35 -15.88
N PHE A 86 -1.91 -10.38 -16.42
CA PHE A 86 -2.95 -9.41 -16.13
C PHE A 86 -4.13 -10.11 -15.47
N PHE A 87 -4.46 -9.71 -14.24
CA PHE A 87 -5.58 -10.26 -13.49
C PHE A 87 -6.56 -9.15 -13.14
N THR A 88 -7.85 -9.42 -13.39
CA THR A 88 -8.93 -8.57 -12.93
C THR A 88 -9.51 -9.11 -11.63
N VAL A 89 -9.71 -8.24 -10.65
CA VAL A 89 -10.30 -8.58 -9.34
C VAL A 89 -11.59 -7.78 -9.18
N GLY A 90 -12.63 -8.41 -8.68
CA GLY A 90 -13.92 -7.77 -8.45
C GLY A 90 -14.85 -8.61 -7.59
N LEU A 91 -15.99 -8.03 -7.23
CA LEU A 91 -17.04 -8.72 -6.50
C LEU A 91 -17.68 -9.81 -7.37
N GLY A 92 -17.42 -11.08 -7.03
CA GLY A 92 -17.91 -12.27 -7.75
C GLY A 92 -19.40 -12.59 -7.55
N THR A 93 -20.25 -11.60 -7.22
CA THR A 93 -21.66 -11.82 -6.87
C THR A 93 -22.58 -11.91 -8.10
N HIS A 94 -22.04 -11.83 -9.32
CA HIS A 94 -22.77 -12.11 -10.55
C HIS A 94 -22.10 -13.24 -11.37
N PRO A 95 -22.64 -14.48 -11.33
CA PRO A 95 -21.99 -15.68 -11.90
C PRO A 95 -21.96 -15.76 -13.43
N THR A 96 -22.52 -14.77 -14.15
CA THR A 96 -22.61 -14.81 -15.62
C THR A 96 -21.37 -14.28 -16.35
N ILE A 97 -20.39 -13.72 -15.62
CA ILE A 97 -19.21 -13.05 -16.20
C ILE A 97 -17.91 -13.85 -15.94
N ALA A 98 -17.90 -14.77 -14.98
CA ALA A 98 -16.77 -15.65 -14.70
C ALA A 98 -17.24 -17.10 -14.51
N SER A 99 -16.53 -18.05 -15.12
CA SER A 99 -16.74 -19.49 -14.89
C SER A 99 -15.85 -19.97 -13.75
N ASN A 100 -16.40 -20.83 -12.88
CA ASN A 100 -15.61 -21.50 -11.84
C ASN A 100 -14.57 -22.42 -12.50
N GLY A 101 -13.33 -22.34 -12.05
CA GLY A 101 -12.27 -23.23 -12.53
C GLY A 101 -11.00 -23.13 -11.69
N THR A 102 -10.21 -24.20 -11.70
CA THR A 102 -8.87 -24.22 -11.10
C THR A 102 -7.85 -24.04 -12.21
N LYS A 103 -7.20 -22.88 -12.25
CA LYS A 103 -6.10 -22.60 -13.19
C LYS A 103 -4.81 -22.43 -12.41
N LEU A 104 -3.75 -23.01 -12.95
CA LEU A 104 -2.40 -22.90 -12.41
C LEU A 104 -1.49 -22.26 -13.45
N VAL A 105 -0.55 -21.47 -12.97
CA VAL A 105 0.53 -20.90 -13.79
C VAL A 105 1.83 -21.51 -13.29
N VAL A 106 2.52 -22.26 -14.16
CA VAL A 106 3.83 -22.84 -13.87
C VAL A 106 4.91 -21.94 -14.44
N LEU A 107 5.86 -21.55 -13.59
CA LEU A 107 6.95 -20.64 -13.96
C LEU A 107 8.29 -21.38 -13.90
N PRO A 108 9.21 -21.09 -14.84
CA PRO A 108 10.60 -21.49 -14.69
C PRO A 108 11.21 -20.89 -13.42
N VAL A 109 12.15 -21.62 -12.81
CA VAL A 109 12.96 -21.10 -11.71
C VAL A 109 13.69 -19.83 -12.17
N ASN A 110 13.72 -18.81 -11.32
CA ASN A 110 14.32 -17.49 -11.55
C ASN A 110 13.65 -16.62 -12.64
N ALA A 111 12.45 -16.97 -13.10
CA ALA A 111 11.71 -16.10 -14.01
C ALA A 111 11.34 -14.76 -13.35
N ALA A 112 11.65 -13.64 -14.00
CA ALA A 112 11.17 -12.33 -13.61
C ALA A 112 9.73 -12.14 -14.10
N VAL A 113 8.80 -11.96 -13.16
CA VAL A 113 7.36 -11.87 -13.46
C VAL A 113 6.83 -10.50 -13.10
N GLU A 114 6.14 -9.88 -14.05
CA GLU A 114 5.35 -8.69 -13.83
C GLU A 114 3.88 -9.08 -13.67
N LEU A 115 3.28 -8.62 -12.57
CA LEU A 115 1.89 -8.88 -12.23
C LEU A 115 1.11 -7.58 -12.24
N ILE A 116 0.17 -7.44 -13.18
CA ILE A 116 -0.77 -6.33 -13.22
C ILE A 116 -2.08 -6.80 -12.60
N LEU A 117 -2.49 -6.13 -11.53
CA LEU A 117 -3.73 -6.38 -10.80
C LEU A 117 -4.67 -5.20 -11.03
N GLN A 118 -5.81 -5.46 -11.65
CA GLN A 118 -6.82 -4.47 -12.01
C GLN A 118 -8.11 -4.72 -11.21
N GLY A 119 -8.49 -3.80 -10.35
CA GLY A 119 -9.81 -3.74 -9.75
C GLY A 119 -10.88 -3.42 -10.80
N THR A 120 -12.06 -3.99 -10.62
CA THR A 120 -13.24 -3.73 -11.45
C THR A 120 -14.33 -3.04 -10.63
N SER A 121 -15.21 -2.27 -11.28
CA SER A 121 -16.30 -1.55 -10.64
C SER A 121 -17.65 -2.26 -10.73
N MET A 122 -17.67 -3.57 -11.02
CA MET A 122 -18.87 -4.31 -11.42
C MET A 122 -20.08 -4.12 -10.51
N LEU A 123 -19.89 -3.98 -9.19
CA LEU A 123 -20.96 -3.74 -8.22
C LEU A 123 -20.56 -2.69 -7.16
N GLY A 124 -19.55 -1.89 -7.47
CA GLY A 124 -18.88 -1.00 -6.54
C GLY A 124 -17.37 -1.13 -6.69
N ALA A 125 -16.68 -0.01 -6.66
CA ALA A 125 -15.23 0.01 -6.65
C ALA A 125 -14.75 -0.26 -5.21
N GLU A 126 -13.98 -1.33 -5.00
CA GLU A 126 -13.49 -1.74 -3.68
C GLU A 126 -11.98 -1.94 -3.69
N ASN A 127 -11.36 -1.78 -2.52
CA ASN A 127 -9.96 -2.12 -2.34
C ASN A 127 -9.82 -3.62 -2.03
N HIS A 128 -9.07 -4.35 -2.85
CA HIS A 128 -8.88 -5.79 -2.68
C HIS A 128 -7.45 -6.10 -2.23
N PRO A 129 -7.22 -6.64 -1.02
CA PRO A 129 -5.90 -7.06 -0.60
C PRO A 129 -5.48 -8.33 -1.35
N PHE A 130 -4.46 -8.20 -2.20
CA PHE A 130 -3.79 -9.33 -2.83
C PHE A 130 -2.59 -9.75 -1.99
N ARG A 131 -2.52 -11.03 -1.62
CA ARG A 131 -1.39 -11.62 -0.90
C ARG A 131 -0.79 -12.76 -1.71
N LEU A 132 0.53 -12.75 -1.87
CA LEU A 132 1.27 -13.84 -2.48
C LEU A 132 1.92 -14.71 -1.39
N HIS A 133 1.66 -16.00 -1.42
CA HIS A 133 2.24 -16.95 -0.48
C HIS A 133 3.64 -17.37 -0.94
N GLY A 134 4.57 -17.48 0.01
CA GLY A 134 5.95 -17.95 -0.25
C GLY A 134 6.90 -16.90 -0.85
N PHE A 135 6.39 -15.70 -1.20
CA PHE A 135 7.18 -14.65 -1.82
C PHE A 135 6.79 -13.27 -1.30
N ASN A 136 7.78 -12.37 -1.27
CA ASN A 136 7.52 -10.94 -1.36
C ASN A 136 7.60 -10.51 -2.84
N PHE A 137 7.09 -9.32 -3.12
CA PHE A 137 7.14 -8.66 -4.41
C PHE A 137 7.42 -7.16 -4.24
N LEU A 138 7.93 -6.55 -5.29
CA LEU A 138 8.22 -5.11 -5.37
C LEU A 138 7.02 -4.38 -5.96
N VAL A 139 6.47 -3.41 -5.24
CA VAL A 139 5.39 -2.56 -5.74
C VAL A 139 6.01 -1.40 -6.51
N VAL A 140 6.04 -1.54 -7.83
CA VAL A 140 6.65 -0.54 -8.74
C VAL A 140 5.67 0.54 -9.20
N GLY A 141 4.36 0.29 -9.14
CA GLY A 141 3.34 1.25 -9.55
C GLY A 141 1.99 0.95 -8.92
N GLN A 142 1.18 2.00 -8.73
CA GLN A 142 -0.19 1.93 -8.25
C GLN A 142 -0.94 3.16 -8.79
N GLY A 143 -2.16 2.97 -9.28
CA GLY A 143 -2.90 4.03 -9.97
C GLY A 143 -4.41 3.83 -9.91
N PHE A 144 -5.12 4.69 -10.64
CA PHE A 144 -6.57 4.65 -10.81
C PHE A 144 -6.92 4.50 -12.29
N GLY A 145 -8.11 3.96 -12.55
CA GLY A 145 -8.57 3.64 -13.89
C GLY A 145 -7.96 2.35 -14.43
N ASN A 146 -8.05 2.16 -15.73
CA ASN A 146 -7.53 0.97 -16.38
C ASN A 146 -6.04 1.15 -16.70
N PHE A 147 -5.22 0.15 -16.35
CA PHE A 147 -3.81 0.12 -16.70
C PHE A 147 -3.60 0.26 -18.22
N ASN A 148 -2.73 1.19 -18.60
CA ASN A 148 -2.28 1.40 -19.96
C ASN A 148 -0.76 1.16 -20.06
N PRO A 149 -0.31 0.05 -20.68
CA PRO A 149 1.10 -0.31 -20.74
C PRO A 149 1.98 0.69 -21.52
N ASN A 150 1.38 1.50 -22.41
CA ASN A 150 2.10 2.50 -23.18
C ASN A 150 2.31 3.83 -22.44
N LYS A 151 1.64 4.01 -21.29
CA LYS A 151 1.65 5.24 -20.51
C LYS A 151 2.15 5.01 -19.09
N ASP A 152 1.58 4.01 -18.42
CA ASP A 152 1.73 3.86 -16.97
C ASP A 152 3.05 3.19 -16.59
N SER A 153 3.58 2.31 -17.45
CA SER A 153 4.89 1.66 -17.24
C SER A 153 6.04 2.67 -17.14
N ALA A 154 5.91 3.83 -17.79
CA ALA A 154 6.90 4.91 -17.70
C ALA A 154 6.90 5.62 -16.33
N SER A 155 5.86 5.43 -15.52
CA SER A 155 5.75 6.00 -14.17
C SER A 155 6.22 5.05 -13.06
N PHE A 156 6.67 3.85 -13.43
CA PHE A 156 7.12 2.86 -12.45
C PHE A 156 8.33 3.35 -11.66
N ASN A 157 8.28 3.15 -10.35
CA ASN A 157 9.43 3.28 -9.48
C ASN A 157 10.31 2.03 -9.60
N LEU A 158 11.40 2.15 -10.35
CA LEU A 158 12.40 1.10 -10.54
C LEU A 158 13.69 1.35 -9.74
N ILE A 159 13.69 2.35 -8.86
CA ILE A 159 14.87 2.75 -8.07
C ILE A 159 14.77 2.20 -6.65
N ASP A 160 13.69 2.55 -5.95
CA ASP A 160 13.48 2.21 -4.54
C ASP A 160 12.05 1.72 -4.24
N PRO A 161 11.49 0.79 -5.04
CA PRO A 161 10.16 0.27 -4.77
C PRO A 161 10.10 -0.44 -3.41
N ILE A 162 8.92 -0.42 -2.80
CA ILE A 162 8.69 -1.10 -1.54
C ILE A 162 8.51 -2.60 -1.77
N GLU A 163 9.15 -3.41 -0.94
CA GLU A 163 8.99 -4.86 -0.93
C GLU A 163 7.93 -5.29 0.11
N ARG A 164 6.94 -6.08 -0.31
CA ARG A 164 5.84 -6.60 0.54
C ARG A 164 5.32 -7.94 0.05
N ASN A 165 4.57 -8.66 0.89
CA ASN A 165 3.83 -9.85 0.48
C ASN A 165 2.34 -9.59 0.23
N THR A 166 1.84 -8.40 0.60
CA THR A 166 0.43 -8.01 0.49
C THR A 166 0.34 -6.57 -0.02
N VAL A 167 -0.56 -6.33 -0.98
CA VAL A 167 -0.84 -5.00 -1.53
C VAL A 167 -2.35 -4.84 -1.75
N GLY A 168 -2.86 -3.64 -1.46
CA GLY A 168 -4.24 -3.30 -1.83
C GLY A 168 -4.29 -2.93 -3.31
N VAL A 169 -5.11 -3.63 -4.08
CA VAL A 169 -5.52 -3.17 -5.41
C VAL A 169 -6.49 -2.01 -5.19
N PRO A 170 -6.20 -0.78 -5.70
CA PRO A 170 -7.02 0.39 -5.42
C PRO A 170 -8.48 0.22 -5.84
N SER A 171 -9.38 0.83 -5.08
CA SER A 171 -10.78 0.97 -5.51
C SER A 171 -10.82 1.76 -6.83
N GLY A 172 -11.22 1.08 -7.90
CA GLY A 172 -11.33 1.64 -9.25
C GLY A 172 -10.00 1.85 -9.97
N GLY A 173 -8.94 1.15 -9.56
CA GLY A 173 -7.61 1.14 -10.20
C GLY A 173 -7.11 -0.26 -10.49
#